data_AF-A0A942K6E7-F1
#
_entry.id   AF-A0A942K6E7-F1
#
_cell.length_a   1.000
_cell.length_b   1.000
_cell.length_c   1.000
_cell.angle_alpha   90.00
_cell.angle_beta   90.00
_cell.angle_gamma   90.00
#
_symmetry.space_group_name_H-M   'P 1'
#
loop_
_entity.id
_entity.type
_entity.pdbx_description
1 polymer ?
#
loop_
_entity_poly.entity_id
_entity_poly.type
_entity_poly.pdbx_seq_one_letter_code
_entity_poly.pdbx_strand_id
1 'polypeptide(L)' 'PPAGIAGLDAFDNGKPLEGSNSGAVGIGALAIGNIKYQAQSRLLKRMLESDKALFLHFEHAFEVAREFIKTAN' A
#
# COMPACT_ATOMS: atom_id res chain seq x y z
N PRO A 1 -11.25 15.58 6.29
CA PRO A 1 -11.72 14.71 7.39
C PRO A 1 -10.66 14.73 8.50
N PRO A 2 -11.01 14.67 9.79
CA PRO A 2 -10.01 14.62 10.86
C PRO A 2 -9.20 13.32 10.76
N ALA A 3 -7.94 13.38 11.18
CA ALA A 3 -7.12 12.18 11.29
C ALA A 3 -7.72 11.21 12.31
N GLY A 4 -7.73 9.91 12.00
CA GLY A 4 -8.21 8.87 12.94
C GLY A 4 -7.29 8.67 14.14
N ILE A 5 -6.05 9.15 14.05
CA ILE A 5 -5.05 9.16 15.13
C ILE A 5 -4.44 10.56 15.17
N ALA A 6 -4.36 11.15 16.36
CA ALA A 6 -3.72 12.46 16.54
C ALA A 6 -2.23 12.39 16.16
N GLY A 7 -1.76 13.37 15.38
CA GLY A 7 -0.37 13.43 14.92
C GLY A 7 -0.01 12.51 13.74
N LEU A 8 -1.00 11.81 13.16
CA LEU A 8 -0.82 10.97 11.97
C LEU A 8 -1.48 11.63 10.74
N ASP A 9 -0.68 12.05 9.76
CA ASP A 9 -1.20 12.52 8.48
C ASP A 9 -1.63 11.35 7.57
N ALA A 10 -2.56 11.61 6.66
CA ALA A 10 -3.06 10.61 5.72
C ALA A 10 -1.96 10.04 4.79
N PHE A 11 -0.91 10.82 4.51
CA PHE A 11 0.23 10.43 3.65
C PHE A 11 1.48 10.02 4.43
N ASP A 12 1.46 10.02 5.77
CA ASP A 12 2.61 9.58 6.55
C ASP A 12 3.01 8.15 6.16
N ASN A 13 4.29 7.94 5.90
CA ASN A 13 4.84 6.67 5.45
C ASN A 13 6.03 6.27 6.32
N GLY A 14 5.74 5.79 7.55
CA GLY A 14 6.77 5.42 8.51
C GLY A 14 7.35 6.62 9.27
N LYS A 15 6.62 7.74 9.36
CA LYS A 15 7.03 8.90 10.14
C LYS A 15 6.95 8.59 11.64
N PRO A 16 7.92 8.97 12.48
CA PRO A 16 7.80 8.80 13.93
C PRO A 16 6.53 9.44 14.47
N LEU A 17 5.82 8.74 15.35
CA LEU A 17 4.65 9.27 16.02
C LEU A 17 5.09 10.14 17.20
N GLU A 18 4.83 11.44 17.11
CA GLU A 18 5.20 12.39 18.16
C GLU A 18 4.59 11.99 19.51
N GLY A 19 5.41 12.03 20.57
CA GLY A 19 5.00 11.62 21.91
C GLY A 19 5.03 10.10 22.18
N SER A 20 5.43 9.28 21.20
CA SER A 20 5.65 7.85 21.43
C SER A 20 6.96 7.57 22.18
N ASN A 21 6.87 6.89 23.32
CA ASN A 21 8.03 6.40 24.07
C ASN A 21 8.58 5.05 23.56
N SER A 22 7.89 4.42 22.60
CA SER A 22 8.28 3.10 22.05
C SER A 22 9.01 3.19 20.71
N GLY A 23 9.18 4.40 20.15
CA GLY A 23 9.70 4.58 18.79
C GLY A 23 8.69 4.18 17.72
N ALA A 24 7.38 4.26 18.01
CA ALA A 24 6.35 3.93 17.04
C ALA A 24 6.40 4.85 15.82
N VAL A 25 6.07 4.28 14.66
CA VAL A 25 5.93 5.03 13.41
C VAL A 25 4.48 4.98 12.93
N GLY A 26 4.05 6.07 12.32
CA GLY A 26 2.76 6.26 11.71
C GLY A 26 2.76 5.85 10.24
N ILE A 27 1.73 5.09 9.85
CA ILE A 27 1.41 4.81 8.44
C ILE A 27 -0.01 5.31 8.16
N GLY A 28 -0.10 6.35 7.35
CA GLY A 28 -1.33 7.00 6.95
C GLY A 28 -2.15 6.15 5.98
N ALA A 29 -3.48 6.35 6.01
CA ALA A 29 -4.40 5.56 5.20
C ALA A 29 -4.19 5.73 3.68
N LEU A 30 -3.74 6.90 3.21
CA LEU A 30 -3.49 7.16 1.80
C LEU A 30 -2.14 6.60 1.34
N ALA A 31 -1.14 6.52 2.23
CA ALA A 31 0.10 5.80 1.95
C ALA A 31 -0.19 4.32 1.63
N ILE A 32 -1.03 3.66 2.44
CA ILE A 32 -1.48 2.28 2.20
C ILE A 32 -2.40 2.21 0.97
N GLY A 33 -3.33 3.17 0.85
CA GLY A 33 -4.33 3.22 -0.21
C GLY A 33 -3.74 3.29 -1.61
N ASN A 34 -2.65 4.03 -1.80
CA ASN A 34 -1.96 4.12 -3.07
C ASN A 34 -1.34 2.77 -3.48
N ILE A 35 -0.69 2.06 -2.54
CA ILE A 35 -0.11 0.73 -2.79
C ILE A 35 -1.21 -0.25 -3.19
N LYS A 36 -2.34 -0.25 -2.45
CA LYS A 36 -3.51 -1.08 -2.78
C LYS A 36 -4.02 -0.79 -4.19
N TYR A 37 -4.20 0.48 -4.53
CA TYR A 37 -4.68 0.90 -5.85
C TYR A 37 -3.75 0.40 -6.97
N GLN A 38 -2.44 0.57 -6.80
CA GLN A 38 -1.45 0.15 -7.78
C GLN A 38 -1.39 -1.37 -7.94
N ALA A 39 -1.41 -2.11 -6.83
CA ALA A 39 -1.43 -3.57 -6.86
C ALA A 39 -2.67 -4.10 -7.59
N GLN A 40 -3.85 -3.58 -7.25
CA GLN A 40 -5.10 -3.98 -7.88
C GLN A 40 -5.14 -3.61 -9.37
N SER A 41 -4.72 -2.39 -9.75
CA SER A 41 -4.70 -1.95 -11.14
C SER A 41 -3.78 -2.82 -12.00
N ARG A 42 -2.59 -3.16 -11.50
CA ARG A 42 -1.63 -4.03 -12.19
C ARG A 42 -2.16 -5.46 -12.35
N LEU A 43 -2.78 -6.02 -11.32
CA LEU A 43 -3.40 -7.35 -11.40
C LEU A 43 -4.54 -7.38 -12.42
N LEU A 44 -5.41 -6.37 -12.43
CA LEU A 44 -6.49 -6.25 -13.42
C LEU A 44 -5.94 -6.17 -14.85
N LYS A 45 -4.86 -5.40 -15.07
CA LYS A 45 -4.18 -5.37 -16.38
C LYS A 45 -3.64 -6.74 -16.78
N ARG A 46 -2.97 -7.45 -15.87
CA ARG A 46 -2.50 -8.83 -16.12
C ARG A 46 -3.65 -9.76 -16.52
N MET A 47 -4.82 -9.63 -15.90
CA MET A 47 -6.01 -10.40 -16.29
C MET A 47 -6.51 -10.06 -17.70
N LEU A 48 -6.48 -8.78 -18.09
CA LEU A 48 -6.90 -8.32 -19.42
C LEU A 48 -5.93 -8.72 -20.53
N GLU A 49 -4.64 -8.76 -20.21
CA GLU A 49 -3.55 -9.00 -21.18
C GLU A 49 -3.20 -10.49 -21.32
N SER A 50 -3.73 -11.37 -20.46
CA SER A 50 -3.41 -12.79 -20.50
C SER A 50 -4.25 -13.54 -21.54
N ASP A 51 -3.59 -14.40 -22.32
CA ASP A 51 -4.26 -15.32 -23.27
C ASP A 51 -5.06 -16.42 -22.56
N LYS A 52 -4.94 -16.55 -21.24
CA LYS A 52 -5.62 -17.57 -20.41
C LYS A 52 -6.22 -16.93 -19.17
N ALA A 53 -7.27 -17.55 -18.63
CA ALA A 53 -7.86 -17.12 -17.38
C ALA A 53 -6.81 -17.17 -16.24
N LEU A 54 -6.60 -16.04 -15.57
CA LEU A 54 -5.72 -15.93 -14.41
C LEU A 54 -6.52 -16.11 -13.13
N PHE A 55 -6.04 -17.03 -12.27
CA PHE A 55 -6.56 -17.23 -10.93
C PHE A 55 -5.62 -16.54 -9.95
N LEU A 56 -6.06 -15.39 -9.46
CA LEU A 56 -5.27 -14.55 -8.56
C LEU A 56 -5.69 -14.77 -7.11
N HIS A 57 -4.72 -14.70 -6.21
CA HIS A 57 -4.89 -14.90 -4.78
C HIS A 57 -4.01 -13.90 -4.02
N PHE A 58 -4.14 -13.86 -2.69
CA PHE A 58 -3.46 -12.91 -1.81
C PHE A 58 -1.94 -12.82 -2.04
N GLU A 59 -1.24 -13.94 -2.21
CA GLU A 59 0.20 -13.97 -2.43
C GLU A 59 0.61 -13.23 -3.71
N HIS A 60 -0.17 -13.35 -4.78
CA HIS A 60 0.05 -12.61 -6.03
C HIS A 60 -0.10 -11.11 -5.82
N ALA A 61 -1.11 -10.68 -5.05
CA ALA A 61 -1.29 -9.27 -4.70
C ALA A 61 -0.14 -8.74 -3.84
N PHE A 62 0.35 -9.55 -2.90
CA PHE A 62 1.49 -9.20 -2.05
C PHE A 62 2.78 -9.06 -2.86
N GLU A 63 3.05 -9.97 -3.79
CA GLU A 63 4.19 -9.90 -4.71
C GLU A 63 4.16 -8.62 -5.54
N VAL A 64 3.03 -8.32 -6.19
CA VAL A 64 2.86 -7.10 -6.99
C VAL A 64 3.02 -5.84 -6.16
N ALA A 65 2.50 -5.82 -4.92
CA ALA A 65 2.68 -4.69 -4.01
C ALA A 65 4.17 -4.47 -3.66
N ARG A 66 4.92 -5.55 -3.40
CA ARG A 66 6.37 -5.46 -3.15
C ARG A 66 7.15 -5.02 -4.38
N GLU A 67 6.80 -5.51 -5.57
CA GLU A 67 7.38 -5.07 -6.84
C GLU A 67 7.13 -3.59 -7.09
N PHE A 68 5.91 -3.11 -6.83
CA PHE A 68 5.58 -1.69 -6.95
C PHE A 68 6.45 -0.82 -6.06
N ILE A 69 6.60 -1.18 -4.78
CA ILE A 69 7.44 -0.41 -3.85
C ILE A 69 8.92 -0.42 -4.24
N LYS A 70 9.44 -1.54 -4.74
CA LYS A 70 10.83 -1.62 -5.23
C LYS A 70 11.09 -0.76 -6.45
N THR A 71 10.07 -0.50 -7.28
CA THR A 71 10.20 0.24 -8.55
C THR A 71 9.79 1.71 -8.44
N ALA A 72 9.10 2.09 -7.36
CA ALA A 72 8.68 3.47 -7.09
C ALA A 72 9.76 4.29 -6.34
N ASN A 73 10.86 3.67 -5.93
CA ASN A 73 11.99 4.28 -5.22
C ASN A 73 13.22 4.38 -6.12
#